data_AF-A0A1E1XN21-F1
#
_entry.id   AF-A0A1E1XN21-F1
#
_cell.length_a   1.000
_cell.length_b   1.000
_cell.length_c   1.000
_cell.angle_alpha   90.00
_cell.angle_beta   90.00
_cell.angle_gamma   90.00
#
_symmetry.space_group_name_H-M   'P 1'
#
loop_
_entity.id
_entity.type
_entity.pdbx_description
1 polymer ?
#
loop_
_entity_poly.entity_id
_entity_poly.type
_entity_poly.pdbx_seq_one_letter_code
_entity_poly.pdbx_strand_id
1 'polypeptide(L)'
;KFKSYRNKVTSLLRETKKEYMEKLFSGNVQNRSDLMWKEINKVLNRTEQEPVKLEILVRNEKLSGKELADTFNNYFVSLVNSVHNPDSLSYLKSRNHSSAFLSPTDRSEIESCFLALRTSSTRDVNDLKIQPIKHIMDLISPVLEHIFNLCFLQGVFPQAMQVARVTVVFKGGEKNNLSNYRPISILSIFSKCLEKLLYKRIISFCIKHNLLTPHQHGFRTGHSTDTALLTQKELILQSFEQHQLTLAVFVDYSKAFDSINHQTMLAKLEFYGFRGVFHDILNSYLSARVQQVVINNKLSDPKSVLAGVPQGSILGPLLFIIYINDIVLIDRRPTFIIYADDTSLFFTSSNIHNLTE
;
A
#
# COMPACT_ATOMS: atom_id res chain seq x y z
N LYS A 1 36.10 40.77 -31.54
CA LYS A 1 36.40 40.49 -30.11
C LYS A 1 35.17 40.04 -29.32
N PHE A 2 34.07 40.79 -29.29
CA PHE A 2 32.83 40.43 -28.55
C PHE A 2 32.27 39.04 -28.85
N LYS A 3 32.10 38.66 -30.13
CA LYS A 3 31.57 37.33 -30.52
C LYS A 3 32.40 36.16 -29.97
N SER A 4 33.73 36.30 -29.92
CA SER A 4 34.63 35.26 -29.40
C SER A 4 34.46 35.08 -27.89
N TYR A 5 34.46 36.19 -27.14
CA TYR A 5 34.22 36.16 -25.69
C TYR A 5 32.82 35.63 -25.34
N ARG A 6 31.78 36.05 -26.08
CA ARG A 6 30.42 35.54 -25.91
C ARG A 6 30.38 34.02 -26.09
N ASN A 7 30.96 33.50 -27.17
CA ASN A 7 30.96 32.06 -27.45
C ASN A 7 31.73 31.28 -26.36
N LYS A 8 32.86 31.81 -25.88
CA LYS A 8 33.62 31.21 -24.78
C LYS A 8 32.82 31.15 -23.47
N VAL A 9 32.14 32.23 -23.11
CA VAL A 9 31.26 32.28 -21.93
C VAL A 9 30.08 31.32 -22.07
N THR A 10 29.43 31.25 -23.24
CA THR A 10 28.32 30.31 -23.48
C THR A 10 28.78 28.86 -23.40
N SER A 11 29.98 28.55 -23.91
CA SER A 11 30.56 27.21 -23.82
C SER A 11 30.81 26.85 -22.36
N LEU A 12 31.47 27.73 -21.61
CA LEU A 12 31.77 27.51 -20.20
C LEU A 12 30.49 27.33 -19.38
N LEU A 13 29.47 28.17 -19.61
CA LEU A 13 28.18 28.05 -18.93
C LEU A 13 27.48 26.72 -19.20
N ARG A 14 27.60 26.15 -20.42
CA ARG A 14 27.05 24.83 -20.73
C ARG A 14 27.79 23.72 -20.00
N GLU A 15 29.12 23.79 -20.01
CA GLU A 15 29.99 22.81 -19.36
C GLU A 15 29.80 22.81 -17.84
N THR A 16 29.81 23.98 -17.20
CA THR A 16 29.56 24.11 -15.77
C THR A 16 28.14 23.66 -15.38
N LYS A 17 27.12 23.92 -16.20
CA LYS A 17 25.76 23.40 -15.96
C LYS A 17 25.71 21.88 -16.05
N LYS A 18 26.41 21.28 -17.02
CA LYS A 18 26.48 19.83 -17.17
C LYS A 18 27.14 19.20 -15.95
N GLU A 19 28.31 19.69 -15.55
CA GLU A 19 29.03 19.21 -14.36
C GLU A 19 28.21 19.36 -13.07
N TYR A 20 27.49 20.48 -12.93
CA TYR A 20 26.59 20.69 -11.80
C TYR A 20 25.48 19.64 -11.75
N MET A 21 24.81 19.35 -12.86
CA MET A 21 23.76 18.34 -12.92
C MET A 21 24.30 16.92 -12.68
N GLU A 22 25.45 16.59 -13.25
CA GLU A 22 26.12 15.30 -13.01
C GLU A 22 26.45 15.11 -11.53
N LYS A 23 26.98 16.13 -10.86
CA LYS A 23 27.22 16.09 -9.41
C LYS A 23 25.93 15.97 -8.61
N LEU A 24 24.90 16.72 -8.97
CA LEU A 24 23.61 16.73 -8.26
C LEU A 24 22.93 15.36 -8.26
N PHE A 25 23.03 14.62 -9.36
CA PHE A 25 22.43 13.30 -9.53
C PHE A 25 23.44 12.15 -9.39
N SER A 26 24.60 12.39 -8.76
CA SER A 26 25.61 11.35 -8.50
C SER A 26 25.47 10.72 -7.10
N GLY A 27 26.17 9.60 -6.88
CA GLY A 27 26.29 8.96 -5.58
C GLY A 27 24.97 8.41 -5.04
N ASN A 28 24.67 8.68 -3.77
CA ASN A 28 23.50 8.13 -3.06
C ASN A 28 22.15 8.51 -3.68
N VAL A 29 22.09 9.56 -4.51
CA VAL A 29 20.87 10.00 -5.18
C VAL A 29 20.39 8.98 -6.22
N GLN A 30 21.31 8.30 -6.92
CA GLN A 30 20.95 7.28 -7.93
C GLN A 30 20.23 6.07 -7.33
N ASN A 31 20.60 5.70 -6.11
CA ASN A 31 20.08 4.50 -5.44
C ASN A 31 18.86 4.80 -4.54
N ARG A 32 18.42 6.07 -4.48
CA ARG A 32 17.35 6.53 -3.58
C ARG A 32 16.37 7.38 -4.35
N SER A 33 15.28 6.77 -4.80
CA SER A 33 14.22 7.42 -5.56
C SER A 33 13.64 8.66 -4.86
N ASP A 34 13.58 8.67 -3.53
CA ASP A 34 13.14 9.81 -2.73
C ASP A 34 14.09 11.01 -2.81
N LEU A 35 15.41 10.76 -2.82
CA LEU A 35 16.42 11.81 -3.00
C LEU A 35 16.45 12.30 -4.45
N MET A 36 16.31 11.39 -5.41
CA MET A 36 16.26 11.73 -6.83
C MET A 36 15.08 12.66 -7.14
N TRP A 37 13.88 12.35 -6.63
CA TRP A 37 12.72 13.23 -6.78
C TRP A 37 12.89 14.57 -6.07
N LYS A 38 13.56 14.60 -4.92
CA LYS A 38 13.87 15.85 -4.21
C LYS A 38 14.76 16.77 -5.04
N GLU A 39 15.84 16.24 -5.61
CA GLU A 39 16.75 17.02 -6.45
C GLU A 39 16.09 17.44 -7.78
N ILE A 40 15.28 16.57 -8.40
CA ILE A 40 14.46 16.94 -9.58
C ILE A 40 13.53 18.11 -9.25
N ASN A 41 12.78 18.05 -8.15
CA ASN A 41 11.85 19.13 -7.78
C ASN A 41 12.59 20.45 -7.53
N LYS A 42 13.79 20.39 -6.95
CA LYS A 42 14.67 21.55 -6.74
C LYS A 42 15.14 22.13 -8.07
N VAL A 43 15.57 21.31 -9.02
CA VAL A 43 15.97 21.76 -10.38
C VAL A 43 14.78 22.37 -11.13
N LEU A 44 13.59 21.80 -10.97
CA LEU A 44 12.37 22.28 -11.61
C LEU A 44 11.79 23.54 -10.92
N ASN A 45 12.45 24.09 -9.90
CA ASN A 45 11.96 25.22 -9.09
C ASN A 45 10.51 25.02 -8.62
N ARG A 46 10.13 23.78 -8.32
CA ARG A 46 8.85 23.51 -7.66
C ARG A 46 9.02 23.89 -6.20
N THR A 47 8.69 25.13 -5.86
CA THR A 47 8.65 25.60 -4.47
C THR A 47 7.68 24.72 -3.68
N GLU A 48 8.06 24.37 -2.45
CA GLU A 48 7.10 23.93 -1.45
C GLU A 48 6.08 25.07 -1.29
N GLN A 49 4.90 24.91 -1.86
CA GLN A 49 3.81 25.85 -1.62
C GLN A 49 3.53 25.83 -0.12
N GLU A 50 3.38 27.01 0.50
CA GLU A 50 2.80 27.09 1.85
C GLU A 50 1.55 26.22 1.90
N PRO A 51 1.27 25.53 3.01
CA PRO A 51 0.08 24.68 3.10
C PRO A 51 -1.16 25.54 2.94
N VAL A 52 -1.66 25.62 1.70
CA VAL A 52 -2.91 26.29 1.38
C VAL A 52 -3.97 25.58 2.20
N LYS A 53 -4.68 26.34 3.05
CA LYS A 53 -5.83 25.82 3.78
C LYS A 53 -6.74 25.13 2.78
N LEU A 54 -6.98 23.84 2.98
CA LEU A 54 -7.81 23.10 2.06
C LEU A 54 -9.25 23.57 2.24
N GLU A 55 -9.82 24.07 1.15
CA GLU A 55 -11.19 24.57 1.07
C GLU A 55 -11.75 24.08 -0.27
N ILE A 56 -12.94 23.47 -0.23
CA ILE A 56 -13.60 22.98 -1.43
C ILE A 56 -15.07 23.41 -1.43
N LEU A 57 -15.62 23.57 -2.62
CA LEU A 57 -17.05 23.81 -2.80
C LEU A 57 -17.79 22.47 -2.90
N VAL A 58 -18.63 22.18 -1.91
CA VAL A 58 -19.52 21.01 -1.91
C VAL A 58 -20.95 21.54 -1.92
N ARG A 59 -21.74 21.20 -2.95
CA ARG A 59 -23.14 21.67 -3.10
C ARG A 59 -23.31 23.20 -3.01
N ASN A 60 -22.40 23.95 -3.63
CA ASN A 60 -22.33 25.42 -3.60
C ASN A 60 -22.00 26.05 -2.24
N GLU A 61 -21.68 25.26 -1.22
CA GLU A 61 -21.17 25.75 0.06
C GLU A 61 -19.66 25.54 0.13
N LYS A 62 -18.95 26.54 0.66
CA LYS A 62 -17.50 26.50 0.81
C LYS A 62 -17.16 25.88 2.18
N LEU A 63 -16.69 24.64 2.17
CA LEU A 63 -16.37 23.89 3.39
C LEU A 63 -14.88 23.96 3.70
N SER A 64 -14.53 24.03 4.99
CA SER A 64 -13.16 24.00 5.51
C SER A 64 -13.11 23.40 6.91
N GLY A 65 -11.91 23.06 7.39
CA GLY A 65 -11.69 22.62 8.78
C GLY A 65 -12.53 21.39 9.14
N LYS A 66 -13.26 21.46 10.27
CA LYS A 66 -14.01 20.30 10.80
C LYS A 66 -15.12 19.84 9.86
N GLU A 67 -15.93 20.75 9.33
CA GLU A 67 -17.06 20.41 8.45
C GLU A 67 -16.60 19.67 7.19
N LEU A 68 -15.49 20.12 6.61
CA LEU A 68 -14.88 19.46 5.47
C LEU A 68 -14.29 18.10 5.87
N ALA A 69 -13.66 18.00 7.05
CA ALA A 69 -13.17 16.73 7.57
C ALA A 69 -14.31 15.71 7.76
N ASP A 70 -15.44 16.12 8.35
CA ASP A 70 -16.63 15.28 8.50
C ASP A 70 -17.21 14.87 7.15
N THR A 71 -17.25 15.78 6.18
CA THR A 71 -17.71 15.51 4.82
C THR A 71 -16.85 14.45 4.13
N PHE A 72 -15.52 14.58 4.22
CA PHE A 72 -14.60 13.56 3.71
C PHE A 72 -14.73 12.24 4.46
N ASN A 73 -14.85 12.26 5.79
CA ASN A 73 -14.97 11.03 6.57
C ASN A 73 -16.26 10.28 6.22
N ASN A 74 -17.38 11.01 6.12
CA ASN A 74 -18.66 10.48 5.66
C ASN A 74 -18.55 9.86 4.28
N TYR A 75 -17.89 10.56 3.34
CA TYR A 75 -17.65 10.06 2.00
C TYR A 75 -16.83 8.78 2.02
N PHE A 76 -15.63 8.76 2.63
CA PHE A 76 -14.77 7.59 2.61
C PHE A 76 -15.41 6.35 3.25
N VAL A 77 -16.18 6.51 4.32
CA VAL A 77 -16.91 5.39 4.93
C VAL A 77 -18.10 4.94 4.07
N SER A 78 -18.84 5.87 3.45
CA SER A 78 -20.02 5.51 2.63
C SER A 78 -19.67 4.81 1.32
N LEU A 79 -18.44 4.99 0.84
CA LEU A 79 -17.94 4.31 -0.34
C LEU A 79 -17.79 2.79 -0.15
N VAL A 80 -17.79 2.32 1.09
CA VAL A 80 -17.43 0.97 1.47
C VAL A 80 -18.69 0.20 1.86
N ASN A 81 -19.42 -0.27 0.86
CA ASN A 81 -20.55 -1.20 1.02
C ASN A 81 -20.21 -2.53 0.35
N SER A 82 -19.29 -3.30 0.93
CA SER A 82 -18.99 -4.65 0.44
C SER A 82 -20.05 -5.61 0.97
N VAL A 83 -20.95 -6.10 0.11
CA VAL A 83 -21.89 -7.17 0.48
C VAL A 83 -21.12 -8.48 0.54
N HIS A 84 -21.25 -9.21 1.65
CA HIS A 84 -20.68 -10.55 1.74
C HIS A 84 -21.45 -11.49 0.81
N ASN A 85 -20.72 -12.21 -0.03
CA ASN A 85 -21.30 -13.30 -0.82
C ASN A 85 -20.88 -14.63 -0.18
N PRO A 86 -21.83 -15.45 0.31
CA PRO A 86 -21.52 -16.74 0.93
C PRO A 86 -20.83 -17.71 -0.04
N ASP A 87 -21.05 -17.59 -1.35
CA ASP A 87 -20.40 -18.41 -2.38
C ASP A 87 -19.00 -17.92 -2.77
N SER A 88 -18.50 -16.86 -2.11
CA SER A 88 -17.24 -16.19 -2.44
C SER A 88 -15.97 -17.03 -2.27
N LEU A 89 -16.07 -18.28 -1.82
CA LEU A 89 -14.94 -19.21 -1.71
C LEU A 89 -15.14 -20.48 -2.54
N SER A 90 -16.21 -20.59 -3.33
CA SER A 90 -16.51 -21.77 -4.15
C SER A 90 -15.40 -22.12 -5.16
N TYR A 91 -14.60 -21.13 -5.59
CA TYR A 91 -13.44 -21.34 -6.47
C TYR A 91 -12.24 -21.99 -5.75
N LEU A 92 -12.21 -21.99 -4.41
CA LEU A 92 -11.15 -22.60 -3.63
C LEU A 92 -11.37 -24.11 -3.48
N LYS A 93 -10.58 -24.91 -4.20
CA LYS A 93 -10.75 -26.37 -4.26
C LYS A 93 -10.04 -27.16 -3.16
N SER A 94 -8.91 -26.68 -2.64
CA SER A 94 -8.06 -27.43 -1.71
C SER A 94 -7.55 -26.58 -0.55
N ARG A 95 -7.96 -26.93 0.67
CA ARG A 95 -7.54 -26.24 1.90
C ARG A 95 -6.09 -26.57 2.24
N ASN A 96 -5.34 -25.61 2.76
CA ASN A 96 -4.01 -25.90 3.29
C ASN A 96 -4.13 -26.68 4.61
N HIS A 97 -3.59 -27.89 4.67
CA HIS A 97 -3.62 -28.73 5.89
C HIS A 97 -2.65 -28.27 6.98
N SER A 98 -1.64 -27.46 6.62
CA SER A 98 -0.73 -26.85 7.60
C SER A 98 -1.39 -25.66 8.29
N SER A 99 -1.03 -25.43 9.54
CA SER A 99 -1.50 -24.28 10.31
C SER A 99 -0.33 -23.36 10.65
N ALA A 100 -0.53 -22.05 10.44
CA ALA A 100 0.45 -21.04 10.78
C ALA A 100 0.60 -20.93 12.30
N PHE A 101 1.84 -20.87 12.78
CA PHE A 101 2.16 -20.65 14.17
C PHE A 101 2.52 -19.18 14.41
N LEU A 102 1.86 -18.55 15.38
CA LEU A 102 2.16 -17.18 15.79
C LEU A 102 3.26 -17.22 16.86
N SER A 103 4.51 -17.29 16.42
CA SER A 103 5.66 -17.38 17.32
C SER A 103 5.81 -16.12 18.17
N PRO A 104 6.29 -16.22 19.44
CA PRO A 104 6.58 -15.06 20.26
C PRO A 104 7.64 -14.16 19.60
N THR A 105 7.73 -12.93 20.07
CA THR A 105 8.75 -11.94 19.69
C THR A 105 9.69 -11.69 20.87
N ASP A 106 10.87 -11.18 20.59
CA ASP A 106 11.87 -10.79 21.59
C ASP A 106 12.27 -9.31 21.44
N ARG A 107 13.02 -8.80 22.42
CA ARG A 107 13.50 -7.41 22.42
C ARG A 107 14.31 -7.04 21.19
N SER A 108 15.19 -7.93 20.74
CA SER A 108 16.05 -7.69 19.59
C SER A 108 15.23 -7.54 18.31
N GLU A 109 14.19 -8.35 18.14
CA GLU A 109 13.27 -8.26 17.01
C GLU A 109 12.49 -6.95 17.02
N ILE A 110 12.03 -6.51 18.20
CA ILE A 110 11.32 -5.25 18.40
C ILE A 110 12.23 -4.05 18.13
N GLU A 111 13.41 -4.01 18.71
CA GLU A 111 14.40 -2.93 18.49
C GLU A 111 14.73 -2.81 17.00
N SER A 112 15.04 -3.94 16.36
CA SER A 112 15.31 -3.99 14.91
C SER A 112 14.12 -3.50 14.09
N CYS A 113 12.90 -3.86 14.49
CA CYS A 113 11.66 -3.42 13.86
C CYS A 113 11.53 -1.89 13.92
N PHE A 114 11.70 -1.27 15.09
CA PHE A 114 11.61 0.18 15.23
C PHE A 114 12.73 0.91 14.50
N LEU A 115 13.96 0.42 14.56
CA LEU A 115 15.08 1.03 13.84
C LEU A 115 14.84 1.04 12.33
N ALA A 116 14.28 -0.03 11.78
CA ALA A 116 13.95 -0.17 10.36
C ALA A 116 12.77 0.71 9.89
N LEU A 117 11.90 1.18 10.79
CA LEU A 117 10.81 2.09 10.41
C LEU A 117 11.35 3.42 9.90
N ARG A 118 10.76 3.97 8.83
CA ARG A 118 11.18 5.26 8.28
C ARG A 118 10.99 6.38 9.31
N THR A 119 12.04 7.17 9.51
CA THR A 119 11.95 8.38 10.34
C THR A 119 11.18 9.46 9.58
N SER A 120 9.96 9.79 10.04
CA SER A 120 9.12 10.86 9.51
C SER A 120 8.95 11.98 10.52
N SER A 121 8.79 13.22 10.04
CA SER A 121 8.40 14.37 10.87
C SER A 121 6.91 14.36 11.25
N THR A 122 6.12 13.55 10.56
CA THR A 122 4.68 13.36 10.78
C THR A 122 4.43 12.76 12.16
N ARG A 123 3.47 13.34 12.89
CA ARG A 123 2.97 12.81 14.15
C ARG A 123 1.99 11.68 13.91
N ASP A 124 1.81 10.75 14.84
CA ASP A 124 0.74 9.74 14.72
C ASP A 124 -0.58 10.24 15.32
N VAL A 125 -1.54 9.32 15.52
CA VAL A 125 -2.84 9.61 16.14
C VAL A 125 -2.73 10.06 17.59
N ASN A 126 -1.65 9.68 18.30
CA ASN A 126 -1.37 10.04 19.69
C ASN A 126 -0.41 11.24 19.79
N ASP A 127 -0.24 11.99 18.70
CA ASP A 127 0.68 13.12 18.59
C ASP A 127 2.17 12.77 18.76
N LEU A 128 2.53 11.49 18.67
CA LEU A 128 3.89 11.01 18.84
C LEU A 128 4.70 11.08 17.55
N LYS A 129 6.01 11.33 17.68
CA LYS A 129 6.99 11.23 16.59
C LYS A 129 7.85 9.99 16.80
N ILE A 130 8.26 9.35 15.71
CA ILE A 130 9.05 8.11 15.79
C ILE A 130 10.48 8.34 16.29
N GLN A 131 11.08 9.51 16.02
CA GLN A 131 12.47 9.77 16.36
C GLN A 131 12.74 9.71 17.88
N PRO A 132 12.00 10.42 18.76
CA PRO A 132 12.16 10.26 20.21
C PRO A 132 11.99 8.81 20.69
N ILE A 133 11.02 8.07 20.13
CA ILE A 133 10.76 6.67 20.48
C ILE A 133 11.97 5.79 20.18
N LYS A 134 12.67 6.01 19.05
CA LYS A 134 13.91 5.30 18.72
C LYS A 134 15.03 5.55 19.74
N HIS A 135 15.11 6.75 20.33
CA HIS A 135 16.16 7.09 21.31
C HIS A 135 15.95 6.45 22.67
N ILE A 136 14.72 6.07 23.01
CA ILE A 136 14.38 5.43 24.29
C ILE A 136 14.01 3.96 24.13
N MET A 137 14.31 3.36 22.97
CA MET A 137 13.85 2.01 22.63
C MET A 137 14.31 0.97 23.65
N ASP A 138 15.55 1.06 24.11
CA ASP A 138 16.14 0.14 25.10
C ASP A 138 15.37 0.13 26.43
N LEU A 139 14.68 1.23 26.77
CA LEU A 139 13.88 1.34 27.99
C LEU A 139 12.46 0.77 27.81
N ILE A 140 11.88 0.91 26.61
CA ILE A 140 10.50 0.52 26.33
C ILE A 140 10.38 -0.87 25.69
N SER A 141 11.45 -1.40 25.10
CA SER A 141 11.46 -2.70 24.43
C SER A 141 11.03 -3.86 25.33
N PRO A 142 11.38 -3.93 26.64
CA PRO A 142 10.90 -5.01 27.51
C PRO A 142 9.38 -4.95 27.75
N VAL A 143 8.82 -3.74 27.85
CA VAL A 143 7.38 -3.54 28.04
C VAL A 143 6.63 -3.89 26.76
N LEU A 144 7.15 -3.46 25.60
CA LEU A 144 6.57 -3.79 24.30
C LEU A 144 6.65 -5.29 24.00
N GLU A 145 7.74 -5.96 24.36
CA GLU A 145 7.89 -7.41 24.27
C GLU A 145 6.76 -8.12 25.02
N HIS A 146 6.54 -7.72 26.28
CA HIS A 146 5.47 -8.29 27.08
C HIS A 146 4.09 -8.06 26.45
N ILE A 147 3.78 -6.82 26.03
CA ILE A 147 2.49 -6.47 25.43
C ILE A 147 2.27 -7.23 24.10
N PHE A 148 3.26 -7.25 23.21
CA PHE A 148 3.12 -7.91 21.91
C PHE A 148 3.01 -9.42 22.04
N ASN A 149 3.74 -10.04 22.98
CA ASN A 149 3.57 -11.46 23.27
C ASN A 149 2.20 -11.78 23.88
N LEU A 150 1.64 -10.90 24.73
CA LEU A 150 0.26 -11.05 25.19
C LEU A 150 -0.74 -10.98 24.02
N CYS A 151 -0.57 -10.04 23.08
CA CYS A 151 -1.37 -9.98 21.86
C CYS A 151 -1.29 -11.29 21.07
N PHE A 152 -0.10 -11.84 20.91
CA PHE A 152 0.13 -13.10 20.18
C PHE A 152 -0.41 -14.33 20.89
N LEU A 153 -0.46 -14.33 22.23
CA LEU A 153 -1.03 -15.42 23.00
C LEU A 153 -2.56 -15.38 23.03
N GLN A 154 -3.15 -14.18 23.12
CA GLN A 154 -4.59 -13.98 23.26
C GLN A 154 -5.32 -13.86 21.92
N GLY A 155 -4.61 -13.56 20.84
CA GLY A 155 -5.24 -13.36 19.54
C GLY A 155 -5.97 -12.02 19.45
N VAL A 156 -5.49 -11.00 20.18
CA VAL A 156 -6.16 -9.70 20.28
C VAL A 156 -5.23 -8.58 19.84
N PHE A 157 -5.68 -7.81 18.86
CA PHE A 157 -5.00 -6.59 18.43
C PHE A 157 -5.43 -5.43 19.34
N PRO A 158 -4.50 -4.61 19.88
CA PRO A 158 -4.88 -3.57 20.84
C PRO A 158 -5.82 -2.51 20.25
N GLN A 159 -6.92 -2.23 20.94
CA GLN A 159 -7.91 -1.25 20.48
C GLN A 159 -7.33 0.17 20.31
N ALA A 160 -6.42 0.57 21.20
CA ALA A 160 -5.70 1.85 21.08
C ALA A 160 -4.85 1.96 19.81
N MET A 161 -4.51 0.83 19.17
CA MET A 161 -3.75 0.76 17.92
C MET A 161 -4.65 0.65 16.68
N GLN A 162 -5.98 0.47 16.85
CA GLN A 162 -6.96 0.36 15.77
C GLN A 162 -7.52 1.71 15.28
N VAL A 163 -7.02 2.83 15.84
CA VAL A 163 -7.42 4.18 15.45
C VAL A 163 -6.47 4.74 14.41
N ALA A 164 -7.03 5.21 13.30
CA ALA A 164 -6.29 5.83 12.20
C ALA A 164 -6.61 7.33 12.08
N ARG A 165 -5.57 8.15 12.01
CA ARG A 165 -5.72 9.55 11.59
C ARG A 165 -5.54 9.65 10.08
N VAL A 166 -6.58 10.05 9.36
CA VAL A 166 -6.62 10.05 7.89
C VAL A 166 -6.32 11.45 7.35
N THR A 167 -5.29 11.57 6.53
CA THR A 167 -5.01 12.78 5.74
C THR A 167 -5.53 12.59 4.31
N VAL A 168 -6.07 13.65 3.72
CA VAL A 168 -6.53 13.63 2.32
C VAL A 168 -5.43 14.05 1.35
N VAL A 169 -5.26 13.29 0.28
CA VAL A 169 -4.29 13.58 -0.78
C VAL A 169 -5.02 13.75 -2.11
N PHE A 170 -4.86 14.90 -2.74
CA PHE A 170 -5.47 15.18 -4.05
C PHE A 170 -4.77 14.38 -5.15
N LYS A 171 -5.54 13.61 -5.93
CA LYS A 171 -5.02 12.72 -6.99
C LYS A 171 -5.01 13.37 -8.38
N GLY A 172 -5.72 14.48 -8.58
CA GLY A 172 -5.89 15.16 -9.88
C GLY A 172 -7.36 15.34 -10.27
N GLY A 173 -7.62 16.06 -11.36
CA GLY A 173 -8.99 16.37 -11.82
C GLY A 173 -9.58 17.62 -11.18
N GLU A 174 -10.90 17.64 -10.98
CA GLU A 174 -11.59 18.75 -10.33
C GLU A 174 -11.38 18.75 -8.80
N LYS A 175 -10.89 19.87 -8.25
CA LYS A 175 -10.62 20.02 -6.81
C LYS A 175 -11.87 19.96 -5.93
N ASN A 176 -13.05 20.27 -6.47
CA ASN A 176 -14.30 20.28 -5.72
C ASN A 176 -14.97 18.89 -5.66
N ASN A 177 -14.43 17.91 -6.37
CA ASN A 177 -14.97 16.56 -6.38
C ASN A 177 -14.25 15.69 -5.33
N LEU A 178 -14.99 15.20 -4.34
CA LEU A 178 -14.47 14.36 -3.24
C LEU A 178 -13.80 13.07 -3.74
N SER A 179 -14.26 12.51 -4.88
CA SER A 179 -13.69 11.28 -5.46
C SER A 179 -12.27 11.45 -5.98
N ASN A 180 -11.82 12.70 -6.14
CA ASN A 180 -10.48 13.06 -6.56
C ASN A 180 -9.47 13.15 -5.40
N TYR A 181 -9.87 12.71 -4.21
CA TYR A 181 -9.00 12.64 -3.04
C TYR A 181 -8.86 11.20 -2.56
N ARG A 182 -7.64 10.86 -2.11
CA ARG A 182 -7.32 9.57 -1.51
C ARG A 182 -7.17 9.72 0.02
N PRO A 183 -7.73 8.80 0.80
CA PRO A 183 -7.51 8.75 2.24
C PRO A 183 -6.17 8.07 2.53
N ILE A 184 -5.23 8.76 3.18
CA ILE A 184 -3.98 8.16 3.67
C ILE A 184 -4.05 8.05 5.19
N SER A 185 -3.99 6.82 5.68
CA SER A 185 -4.08 6.49 7.10
C SER A 185 -2.71 6.60 7.79
N ILE A 186 -2.65 7.46 8.79
CA ILE A 186 -1.54 7.58 9.73
C ILE A 186 -1.90 6.76 10.98
N LEU A 187 -1.30 5.58 11.07
CA LEU A 187 -1.47 4.66 12.19
C LEU A 187 -0.51 4.98 13.34
N SER A 188 -0.84 4.49 14.54
CA SER A 188 0.05 4.54 15.70
C SER A 188 1.43 3.95 15.37
N ILE A 189 2.49 4.58 15.88
CA ILE A 189 3.86 4.09 15.70
C ILE A 189 4.01 2.67 16.26
N PHE A 190 3.36 2.37 17.38
CA PHE A 190 3.38 1.04 17.99
C PHE A 190 2.62 0.00 17.15
N SER A 191 1.48 0.39 16.55
CA SER A 191 0.72 -0.45 15.61
C SER A 191 1.61 -0.91 14.47
N LYS A 192 2.41 0.00 13.90
CA LYS A 192 3.30 -0.32 12.77
C LYS A 192 4.29 -1.42 13.12
N CYS A 193 4.86 -1.42 14.33
CA CYS A 193 5.78 -2.49 14.68
C CYS A 193 5.05 -3.83 14.86
N LEU A 194 3.92 -3.85 15.57
CA LEU A 194 3.11 -5.06 15.72
C LEU A 194 2.67 -5.64 14.36
N GLU A 195 2.21 -4.77 13.45
CA GLU A 195 1.90 -5.15 12.07
C GLU A 195 3.11 -5.70 11.32
N LYS A 196 4.31 -5.17 11.54
CA LYS A 196 5.54 -5.68 10.92
C LYS A 196 5.91 -7.06 11.44
N LEU A 197 5.72 -7.31 12.73
CA LEU A 197 5.94 -8.62 13.35
C LEU A 197 4.96 -9.66 12.80
N LEU A 198 3.68 -9.29 12.67
CA LEU A 198 2.66 -10.12 12.02
C LEU A 198 2.99 -10.37 10.54
N TYR A 199 3.36 -9.32 9.80
CA TYR A 199 3.74 -9.40 8.40
C TYR A 199 4.84 -10.45 8.18
N LYS A 200 5.90 -10.43 8.99
CA LYS A 200 7.01 -11.40 8.91
C LYS A 200 6.53 -12.84 9.07
N ARG A 201 5.64 -13.09 10.04
CA ARG A 201 5.12 -14.42 10.34
C ARG A 201 4.18 -14.91 9.23
N ILE A 202 3.29 -14.03 8.74
CA ILE A 202 2.38 -14.32 7.62
C ILE A 202 3.17 -14.64 6.35
N ILE A 203 4.09 -13.76 5.95
CA ILE A 203 4.82 -13.94 4.69
C ILE A 203 5.74 -15.17 4.73
N SER A 204 6.37 -15.44 5.88
CA SER A 204 7.19 -16.65 6.07
C SER A 204 6.37 -17.92 5.86
N PHE A 205 5.16 -17.97 6.43
CA PHE A 205 4.25 -19.10 6.23
C PHE A 205 3.79 -19.20 4.77
N CYS A 206 3.39 -18.09 4.15
CA CYS A 206 2.98 -18.07 2.74
C CYS A 206 4.08 -18.56 1.79
N ILE A 207 5.34 -18.15 2.02
CA ILE A 207 6.48 -18.60 1.21
C ILE A 207 6.75 -20.09 1.44
N LYS A 208 6.82 -20.52 2.71
CA LYS A 208 7.10 -21.92 3.06
C LYS A 208 6.12 -22.90 2.42
N HIS A 209 4.85 -22.51 2.31
CA HIS A 209 3.78 -23.35 1.76
C HIS A 209 3.35 -22.96 0.34
N ASN A 210 4.10 -22.10 -0.36
CA ASN A 210 3.81 -21.63 -1.72
C ASN A 210 2.36 -21.15 -1.93
N LEU A 211 1.85 -20.36 -0.98
CA LEU A 211 0.44 -19.93 -0.99
C LEU A 211 0.16 -18.76 -1.91
N LEU A 212 1.18 -17.97 -2.27
CA LEU A 212 1.02 -16.81 -3.15
C LEU A 212 1.23 -17.21 -4.61
N THR A 213 0.31 -16.78 -5.47
CA THR A 213 0.36 -17.02 -6.91
C THR A 213 1.66 -16.47 -7.51
N PRO A 214 2.33 -17.20 -8.41
CA PRO A 214 3.52 -16.70 -9.09
C PRO A 214 3.22 -15.52 -10.02
N HIS A 215 1.96 -15.33 -10.44
CA HIS A 215 1.50 -14.25 -11.32
C HIS A 215 1.42 -12.87 -10.67
N GLN A 216 1.58 -12.78 -9.34
CA GLN A 216 1.60 -11.52 -8.61
C GLN A 216 3.03 -10.97 -8.57
N HIS A 217 3.22 -9.74 -9.05
CA HIS A 217 4.47 -9.00 -9.01
C HIS A 217 4.46 -7.84 -8.00
N GLY A 218 3.27 -7.35 -7.62
CA GLY A 218 3.10 -6.28 -6.65
C GLY A 218 3.31 -6.75 -5.22
N PHE A 219 3.94 -5.90 -4.40
CA PHE A 219 4.17 -6.12 -2.96
C PHE A 219 4.87 -7.43 -2.57
N ARG A 220 5.61 -8.05 -3.51
CA ARG A 220 6.40 -9.26 -3.26
C ARG A 220 7.89 -8.96 -3.33
N THR A 221 8.64 -9.60 -2.44
CA THR A 221 10.10 -9.53 -2.47
C THR A 221 10.64 -10.13 -3.78
N GLY A 222 11.63 -9.47 -4.39
CA GLY A 222 12.23 -9.90 -5.65
C GLY A 222 11.38 -9.62 -6.90
N HIS A 223 10.25 -8.92 -6.77
CA HIS A 223 9.40 -8.53 -7.89
C HIS A 223 9.28 -7.01 -7.96
N SER A 224 9.08 -6.48 -9.17
CA SER A 224 8.92 -5.06 -9.45
C SER A 224 8.02 -4.84 -10.68
N THR A 225 7.71 -3.58 -10.98
CA THR A 225 7.06 -3.20 -12.23
C THR A 225 7.84 -3.68 -13.46
N ASP A 226 9.18 -3.71 -13.36
CA ASP A 226 10.04 -4.18 -14.46
C ASP A 226 9.87 -5.67 -14.69
N THR A 227 9.76 -6.47 -13.62
CA THR A 227 9.51 -7.92 -13.76
C THR A 227 8.16 -8.19 -14.41
N ALA A 228 7.11 -7.43 -14.06
CA ALA A 228 5.79 -7.56 -14.67
C ALA A 228 5.82 -7.17 -16.16
N LEU A 229 6.46 -6.05 -16.48
CA LEU A 229 6.60 -5.56 -17.85
C LEU A 229 7.42 -6.51 -18.72
N LEU A 230 8.49 -7.10 -18.16
CA LEU A 230 9.32 -8.07 -18.86
C LEU A 230 8.51 -9.32 -19.20
N THR A 231 7.76 -9.88 -18.23
CA THR A 231 6.87 -11.03 -18.47
C THR A 231 5.82 -10.71 -19.53
N GLN A 232 5.23 -9.52 -19.47
CA GLN A 232 4.25 -9.07 -20.47
C GLN A 232 4.86 -8.98 -21.87
N LYS A 233 6.04 -8.35 -21.99
CA LYS A 233 6.74 -8.17 -23.26
C LYS A 233 7.13 -9.51 -23.85
N GLU A 234 7.68 -10.41 -23.04
CA GLU A 234 8.09 -11.75 -23.48
C GLU A 234 6.91 -12.54 -24.03
N LEU A 235 5.76 -12.51 -23.35
CA LEU A 235 4.54 -13.18 -23.81
C LEU A 235 4.09 -12.67 -25.19
N ILE A 236 4.09 -11.35 -25.39
CA ILE A 236 3.69 -10.74 -26.66
C ILE A 236 4.66 -11.12 -27.78
N LEU A 237 5.97 -11.09 -27.51
CA LEU A 237 6.99 -11.43 -28.49
C LEU A 237 6.92 -12.92 -28.88
N GLN A 238 6.76 -13.82 -27.91
CA GLN A 238 6.61 -15.25 -28.18
C GLN A 238 5.36 -15.55 -29.00
N SER A 239 4.22 -14.93 -28.68
CA SER A 239 2.99 -15.06 -29.47
C SER A 239 3.21 -14.57 -30.90
N PHE A 240 3.91 -13.45 -31.08
CA PHE A 240 4.22 -12.89 -32.39
C PHE A 240 5.12 -13.82 -33.22
N GLU A 241 6.17 -14.38 -32.63
CA GLU A 241 7.06 -15.35 -33.27
C GLU A 241 6.33 -16.64 -33.68
N GLN A 242 5.32 -17.04 -32.91
CA GLN A 242 4.47 -18.20 -33.21
C GLN A 242 3.33 -17.88 -34.19
N HIS A 243 3.31 -16.68 -34.78
CA HIS A 243 2.25 -16.21 -35.67
C HIS A 243 0.84 -16.27 -35.03
N GLN A 244 0.77 -16.07 -33.72
CA GLN A 244 -0.46 -16.02 -32.96
C GLN A 244 -0.89 -14.56 -32.69
N LEU A 245 -2.19 -14.36 -32.60
CA LEU A 245 -2.82 -13.13 -32.13
C LEU A 245 -2.80 -13.09 -30.59
N THR A 246 -2.51 -11.92 -30.03
CA THR A 246 -2.58 -11.67 -28.59
C THR A 246 -3.71 -10.69 -28.26
N LEU A 247 -4.63 -11.09 -27.39
CA LEU A 247 -5.64 -10.21 -26.81
C LEU A 247 -5.27 -9.89 -25.36
N ALA A 248 -5.20 -8.60 -25.03
CA ALA A 248 -4.95 -8.13 -23.67
C ALA A 248 -6.21 -7.51 -23.08
N VAL A 249 -6.59 -7.95 -21.88
CA VAL A 249 -7.70 -7.39 -21.10
C VAL A 249 -7.12 -6.77 -19.83
N PHE A 250 -7.38 -5.48 -19.63
CA PHE A 250 -6.94 -4.73 -18.45
C PHE A 250 -8.12 -4.51 -17.52
N VAL A 251 -7.97 -4.90 -16.26
CA VAL A 251 -9.01 -4.80 -15.22
C VAL A 251 -8.61 -3.71 -14.23
N ASP A 252 -9.48 -2.71 -14.09
CA ASP A 252 -9.33 -1.62 -13.12
C ASP A 252 -10.34 -1.79 -11.98
N TYR A 253 -9.83 -2.01 -10.76
CA TYR A 253 -10.70 -2.13 -9.58
C TYR A 253 -10.98 -0.76 -8.97
N SER A 254 -12.26 -0.43 -8.90
CA SER A 254 -12.70 0.72 -8.11
C SER A 254 -12.38 0.51 -6.63
N LYS A 255 -11.42 1.29 -6.09
CA LYS A 255 -11.10 1.36 -4.65
C LYS A 255 -10.75 0.01 -4.04
N ALA A 256 -9.85 -0.72 -4.70
CA ALA A 256 -9.53 -2.10 -4.37
C ALA A 256 -9.22 -2.32 -2.87
N PHE A 257 -8.35 -1.50 -2.29
CA PHE A 257 -7.97 -1.58 -0.87
C PHE A 257 -9.10 -1.25 0.11
N ASP A 258 -9.96 -0.29 -0.26
CA ASP A 258 -11.05 0.17 0.61
C ASP A 258 -12.25 -0.79 0.57
N SER A 259 -12.31 -1.70 -0.42
CA SER A 259 -13.49 -2.53 -0.69
C SER A 259 -13.34 -3.99 -0.25
N ILE A 260 -12.26 -4.35 0.46
CA ILE A 260 -12.02 -5.72 0.94
C ILE A 260 -13.10 -6.11 1.94
N ASN A 261 -13.90 -7.12 1.62
CA ASN A 261 -14.86 -7.68 2.56
C ASN A 261 -14.14 -8.47 3.67
N HIS A 262 -14.30 -8.05 4.93
CA HIS A 262 -13.59 -8.67 6.06
C HIS A 262 -14.01 -10.13 6.29
N GLN A 263 -15.29 -10.47 6.10
CA GLN A 263 -15.78 -11.84 6.29
C GLN A 263 -15.16 -12.79 5.26
N THR A 264 -15.19 -12.43 3.97
CA THR A 264 -14.53 -13.20 2.91
C THR A 264 -13.02 -13.29 3.15
N MET A 265 -12.38 -12.20 3.57
CA MET A 265 -10.95 -12.20 3.90
C MET A 265 -10.62 -13.18 5.04
N LEU A 266 -11.41 -13.19 6.12
CA LEU A 266 -11.19 -14.07 7.26
C LEU A 266 -11.44 -15.53 6.93
N ALA A 267 -12.49 -15.83 6.18
CA ALA A 267 -12.77 -17.20 5.74
C ALA A 267 -11.66 -17.70 4.78
N LYS A 268 -11.12 -16.82 3.94
CA LYS A 268 -9.98 -17.12 3.08
C LYS A 268 -8.68 -17.38 3.87
N LEU A 269 -8.38 -16.56 4.87
CA LEU A 269 -7.22 -16.76 5.75
C LEU A 269 -7.27 -18.12 6.47
N GLU A 270 -8.47 -18.51 6.92
CA GLU A 270 -8.72 -19.82 7.53
C GLU A 270 -8.42 -20.98 6.55
N PHE A 271 -8.84 -20.82 5.29
CA PHE A 271 -8.58 -21.79 4.23
C PHE A 271 -7.08 -21.92 3.91
N TYR A 272 -6.35 -20.79 4.00
CA TYR A 272 -4.92 -20.71 3.71
C TYR A 272 -4.05 -21.28 4.83
N GLY A 273 -4.58 -21.48 6.03
CA GLY A 273 -3.86 -22.06 7.17
C GLY A 273 -3.70 -21.14 8.37
N PHE A 274 -4.23 -19.92 8.33
CA PHE A 274 -4.22 -19.02 9.49
C PHE A 274 -5.42 -19.34 10.37
N ARG A 275 -5.20 -20.08 11.46
CA ARG A 275 -6.24 -20.65 12.34
C ARG A 275 -5.97 -20.32 13.81
N GLY A 276 -6.98 -20.54 14.65
CA GLY A 276 -6.92 -20.30 16.09
C GLY A 276 -6.45 -18.88 16.39
N VAL A 277 -5.51 -18.74 17.32
CA VAL A 277 -5.02 -17.44 17.79
C VAL A 277 -4.48 -16.54 16.68
N PHE A 278 -3.90 -17.10 15.62
CA PHE A 278 -3.47 -16.32 14.46
C PHE A 278 -4.66 -15.74 13.69
N HIS A 279 -5.71 -16.55 13.50
CA HIS A 279 -6.95 -16.06 12.90
C HIS A 279 -7.60 -14.99 13.76
N ASP A 280 -7.65 -15.21 15.08
CA ASP A 280 -8.25 -14.30 16.05
C ASP A 280 -7.57 -12.92 16.01
N ILE A 281 -6.24 -12.86 15.97
CA ILE A 281 -5.55 -11.56 15.92
C ILE A 281 -5.77 -10.83 14.60
N LEU A 282 -5.92 -11.56 13.48
CA LEU A 282 -6.25 -10.96 12.18
C LEU A 282 -7.71 -10.49 12.13
N ASN A 283 -8.62 -11.25 12.72
CA ASN A 283 -10.02 -10.85 12.91
C ASN A 283 -10.09 -9.58 13.78
N SER A 284 -9.39 -9.58 14.91
CA SER A 284 -9.26 -8.42 15.78
C SER A 284 -8.66 -7.23 15.03
N TYR A 285 -7.57 -7.41 14.27
CA TYR A 285 -6.95 -6.33 13.48
C TYR A 285 -7.89 -5.73 12.42
N LEU A 286 -8.72 -6.54 11.76
CA LEU A 286 -9.68 -6.06 10.76
C LEU A 286 -10.92 -5.43 11.40
N SER A 287 -11.35 -5.97 12.54
CA SER A 287 -12.52 -5.53 13.30
C SER A 287 -12.25 -4.24 14.08
N ALA A 288 -13.33 -3.54 14.47
CA ALA A 288 -13.32 -2.39 15.37
C ALA A 288 -12.38 -1.23 14.97
N ARG A 289 -12.04 -1.13 13.68
CA ARG A 289 -11.26 -0.03 13.13
C ARG A 289 -12.05 1.27 13.21
N VAL A 290 -11.39 2.32 13.68
CA VAL A 290 -11.95 3.67 13.73
C VAL A 290 -11.03 4.62 12.97
N GLN A 291 -11.61 5.50 12.17
CA GLN A 291 -10.87 6.55 11.48
C GLN A 291 -11.40 7.95 11.78
N GLN A 292 -10.50 8.92 11.75
CA GLN A 292 -10.80 10.35 11.83
C GLN A 292 -10.03 11.09 10.75
N VAL A 293 -10.72 11.87 9.92
CA VAL A 293 -10.09 12.69 8.88
C VAL A 293 -9.58 13.98 9.52
N VAL A 294 -8.39 14.43 9.12
CA VAL A 294 -7.82 15.73 9.52
C VAL A 294 -7.74 16.68 8.35
N ILE A 295 -8.31 17.88 8.52
CA ILE A 295 -8.26 18.98 7.55
C ILE A 295 -7.88 20.25 8.30
N ASN A 296 -6.83 20.95 7.86
CA ASN A 296 -6.36 22.20 8.49
C ASN A 296 -6.21 22.09 10.03
N ASN A 297 -5.67 20.97 10.52
CA ASN A 297 -5.51 20.62 11.94
C ASN A 297 -6.83 20.48 12.75
N LYS A 298 -7.97 20.32 12.08
CA LYS A 298 -9.24 19.98 12.70
C LYS A 298 -9.61 18.54 12.36
N LEU A 299 -9.97 17.77 13.38
CA LEU A 299 -10.39 16.37 13.24
C LEU A 299 -11.90 16.31 13.02
N SER A 300 -12.31 15.36 12.18
CA SER A 300 -13.68 14.91 12.07
C SER A 300 -14.10 14.14 13.33
N ASP A 301 -15.40 13.90 13.46
CA ASP A 301 -15.92 12.89 14.38
C ASP A 301 -15.39 11.50 13.98
N PRO A 302 -15.14 10.59 14.96
CA PRO A 302 -14.68 9.24 14.70
C PRO A 302 -15.74 8.41 13.99
N LYS A 303 -15.32 7.59 13.02
CA LYS A 303 -16.19 6.65 12.32
C LYS A 303 -15.59 5.26 12.23
N SER A 304 -16.44 4.26 12.42
CA SER A 304 -16.08 2.86 12.23
C SER A 304 -15.88 2.54 10.75
N VAL A 305 -14.86 1.74 10.46
CA VAL A 305 -14.55 1.23 9.11
C VAL A 305 -14.98 -0.24 9.05
N LEU A 306 -15.92 -0.55 8.14
CA LEU A 306 -16.56 -1.86 8.07
C LEU A 306 -16.01 -2.77 6.95
N ALA A 307 -15.21 -2.22 6.05
CA ALA A 307 -14.48 -3.00 5.05
C ALA A 307 -13.19 -2.29 4.63
N GLY A 308 -12.37 -3.00 3.87
CA GLY A 308 -11.09 -2.51 3.39
C GLY A 308 -9.95 -2.66 4.40
N VAL A 309 -8.78 -2.21 3.99
CA VAL A 309 -7.58 -2.10 4.83
C VAL A 309 -7.02 -0.69 4.74
N PRO A 310 -6.46 -0.13 5.82
CA PRO A 310 -6.00 1.26 5.80
C PRO A 310 -4.86 1.46 4.80
N GLN A 311 -5.03 2.44 3.92
CA GLN A 311 -3.98 2.87 2.99
C GLN A 311 -2.83 3.53 3.77
N GLY A 312 -1.68 2.87 3.86
CA GLY A 312 -0.55 3.26 4.72
C GLY A 312 -0.28 2.32 5.89
N SER A 313 -1.09 1.26 6.03
CA SER A 313 -0.78 0.11 6.90
C SER A 313 0.34 -0.77 6.34
N ILE A 314 1.00 -1.52 7.22
CA ILE A 314 2.04 -2.48 6.81
C ILE A 314 1.41 -3.80 6.37
N LEU A 315 0.32 -4.21 7.03
CA LEU A 315 -0.40 -5.43 6.66
C LEU A 315 -1.31 -5.25 5.44
N GLY A 316 -1.85 -4.05 5.20
CA GLY A 316 -2.84 -3.82 4.13
C GLY A 316 -2.42 -4.34 2.75
N PRO A 317 -1.22 -3.99 2.24
CA PRO A 317 -0.72 -4.53 0.98
C PRO A 317 -0.64 -6.06 0.93
N LEU A 318 -0.19 -6.69 2.02
CA LEU A 318 -0.10 -8.15 2.11
C LEU A 318 -1.49 -8.80 2.13
N LEU A 319 -2.41 -8.25 2.93
CA LEU A 319 -3.77 -8.76 3.01
C LEU A 319 -4.50 -8.60 1.67
N PHE A 320 -4.24 -7.51 0.95
CA PHE A 320 -4.80 -7.30 -0.38
C PHE A 320 -4.30 -8.34 -1.38
N ILE A 321 -2.98 -8.58 -1.47
CA ILE A 321 -2.47 -9.60 -2.41
C ILE A 321 -2.97 -11.00 -2.05
N ILE A 322 -3.14 -11.31 -0.75
CA ILE A 322 -3.79 -12.55 -0.32
C ILE A 322 -5.25 -12.56 -0.80
N TYR A 323 -5.99 -11.46 -0.64
CA TYR A 323 -7.39 -11.37 -1.05
C TYR A 323 -7.61 -11.63 -2.54
N ILE A 324 -6.77 -11.09 -3.42
CA ILE A 324 -6.92 -11.28 -4.88
C ILE A 324 -6.20 -12.53 -5.42
N ASN A 325 -5.41 -13.21 -4.59
CA ASN A 325 -4.47 -14.27 -4.99
C ASN A 325 -5.05 -15.36 -5.91
N ASP A 326 -6.31 -15.72 -5.72
CA ASP A 326 -6.96 -16.84 -6.43
C ASP A 326 -7.69 -16.42 -7.69
N ILE A 327 -7.59 -15.14 -8.10
CA ILE A 327 -8.20 -14.68 -9.35
C ILE A 327 -7.73 -15.50 -10.57
N VAL A 328 -6.50 -16.02 -10.50
CA VAL A 328 -5.89 -16.90 -11.50
C VAL A 328 -6.57 -18.27 -11.61
N LEU A 329 -7.47 -18.61 -10.68
CA LEU A 329 -8.22 -19.87 -10.69
C LEU A 329 -9.57 -19.75 -11.41
N ILE A 330 -10.02 -18.52 -11.72
CA ILE A 330 -11.32 -18.27 -12.37
C ILE A 330 -11.32 -18.79 -13.80
N ASP A 331 -10.24 -18.57 -14.54
CA ASP A 331 -10.04 -19.06 -15.89
C ASP A 331 -8.58 -19.49 -16.06
N ARG A 332 -8.35 -20.60 -16.76
CA ARG A 332 -7.00 -21.11 -17.03
C ARG A 332 -6.50 -20.77 -18.43
N ARG A 333 -7.36 -20.21 -19.29
CA ARG A 333 -7.02 -19.80 -20.66
C ARG A 333 -6.06 -18.61 -20.69
N PRO A 334 -6.29 -17.51 -19.92
CA PRO A 334 -5.38 -16.38 -19.98
C PRO A 334 -4.16 -16.59 -19.11
N THR A 335 -3.05 -15.98 -19.54
CA THR A 335 -1.93 -15.70 -18.63
C THR A 335 -2.23 -14.44 -17.84
N PHE A 336 -2.21 -14.55 -16.51
CA PHE A 336 -2.37 -13.42 -15.61
C PHE A 336 -1.03 -12.74 -15.35
N ILE A 337 -1.03 -11.42 -15.39
CA ILE A 337 0.07 -10.56 -14.92
C ILE A 337 -0.57 -9.53 -13.99
N ILE A 338 -0.24 -9.64 -12.71
CA ILE A 338 -0.90 -8.88 -11.65
C ILE A 338 0.17 -8.04 -10.94
N TYR A 339 -0.10 -6.75 -10.76
CA TYR A 339 0.70 -5.88 -9.93
C TYR A 339 -0.20 -5.15 -8.95
N ALA A 340 -0.28 -5.65 -7.72
CA ALA A 340 -1.26 -5.16 -6.75
C ALA A 340 -2.68 -5.22 -7.34
N ASP A 341 -3.38 -4.10 -7.44
CA ASP A 341 -4.71 -3.98 -8.04
C ASP A 341 -4.70 -3.93 -9.56
N ASP A 342 -3.59 -3.60 -10.22
CA ASP A 342 -3.51 -3.65 -11.68
C ASP A 342 -3.46 -5.11 -12.15
N THR A 343 -4.56 -5.61 -12.75
CA THR A 343 -4.65 -6.98 -13.28
C THR A 343 -4.75 -6.94 -14.80
N SER A 344 -3.84 -7.65 -15.46
CA SER A 344 -3.84 -7.85 -16.92
C SER A 344 -3.97 -9.32 -17.27
N LEU A 345 -4.85 -9.63 -18.21
CA LEU A 345 -5.09 -10.98 -18.72
C LEU A 345 -4.67 -11.03 -20.20
N PHE A 346 -3.85 -12.01 -20.56
CA PHE A 346 -3.38 -12.20 -21.92
C PHE A 346 -3.86 -13.52 -22.49
N PHE A 347 -4.59 -13.46 -23.60
CA PHE A 347 -5.03 -14.61 -24.37
C PHE A 347 -4.23 -14.68 -25.68
N THR A 348 -3.80 -15.88 -26.06
CA THR A 348 -3.04 -16.11 -27.30
C THR A 348 -3.68 -17.21 -28.12
N SER A 349 -3.83 -16.99 -29.43
CA SER A 349 -4.43 -17.98 -30.33
C SER A 349 -4.03 -17.69 -31.78
N SER A 350 -3.96 -18.74 -32.61
CA SER A 350 -3.77 -18.60 -34.06
C SER A 350 -5.02 -18.08 -34.80
N ASN A 351 -6.19 -18.12 -34.16
CA ASN A 351 -7.46 -17.68 -34.75
C ASN A 351 -8.19 -16.70 -33.81
N ILE A 352 -8.75 -15.64 -34.39
CA ILE A 352 -9.51 -14.60 -33.69
C ILE A 352 -10.78 -15.13 -33.03
N HIS A 353 -11.46 -16.12 -33.63
CA HIS A 353 -12.69 -16.68 -33.05
C HIS A 353 -12.43 -17.30 -31.67
N ASN A 354 -11.32 -18.02 -31.52
CA ASN A 354 -10.91 -18.64 -30.25
C ASN A 354 -10.46 -17.62 -29.19
N LEU A 355 -10.22 -16.35 -29.55
CA LEU A 355 -9.91 -15.29 -28.58
C LEU A 355 -11.18 -14.66 -28.00
N THR A 356 -12.30 -14.75 -28.71
CA THR A 356 -13.55 -14.04 -28.37
C THR A 356 -14.60 -14.95 -27.72
N GLU A 357 -14.45 -16.26 -27.82
CA GLU A 357 -15.18 -17.27 -27.04
C GLU A 357 -14.44 -17.58 -25.73
#